data_AF-A0A653RIA5-F1
#
_entry.id   AF-A0A653RIA5-F1
#
_cell.length_a   1.000
_cell.length_b   1.000
_cell.length_c   1.000
_cell.angle_alpha   90.00
_cell.angle_beta   90.00
_cell.angle_gamma   90.00
#
_symmetry.space_group_name_H-M   'P 1'
#
loop_
_entity.id
_entity.type
_entity.pdbx_description
1 polymer ?
#
loop_
_entity_poly.entity_id
_entity_poly.type
_entity_poly.pdbx_seq_one_letter_code
_entity_poly.pdbx_strand_id
1 'polypeptide(L)'
;MKIKHYLFFTFFILLIACNNSGYQFIRDNLYADANGNLYLKSLNNEDVENTYDIWIKEVFCDTCFVYKENGIDSITELKDIVDIKTFHFDSIDEITGVTIYADKNYSYLHKWMADGGTIVVMKR
;
A
#
# COMPACT_ATOMS: atom_id res chain seq x y z
N MET A 1 48.63 17.40 12.98
CA MET A 1 48.53 17.23 11.52
C MET A 1 47.87 15.88 11.23
N LYS A 2 46.72 15.94 10.52
CA LYS A 2 45.95 14.86 9.86
C LYS A 2 45.34 13.70 10.69
N ILE A 3 44.03 13.87 10.88
CA ILE A 3 42.94 12.90 11.08
C ILE A 3 43.02 11.73 10.09
N LYS A 4 42.57 10.53 10.50
CA LYS A 4 41.69 9.68 9.68
C LYS A 4 40.80 8.81 10.55
N HIS A 5 39.54 9.24 10.65
CA HIS A 5 38.40 8.43 11.06
C HIS A 5 38.21 7.30 10.04
N TYR A 6 38.05 6.07 10.51
CA TYR A 6 37.51 4.99 9.69
C TYR A 6 36.11 4.69 10.19
N LEU A 7 35.14 5.26 9.47
CA LEU A 7 33.73 4.94 9.51
C LEU A 7 33.58 3.48 9.04
N PHE A 8 33.23 2.57 9.95
CA PHE A 8 32.74 1.24 9.57
C PHE A 8 31.30 1.39 9.12
N PHE A 9 31.11 1.69 7.83
CA PHE A 9 29.79 1.64 7.19
C PHE A 9 29.58 0.21 6.69
N THR A 10 29.11 -0.66 7.57
CA THR A 10 28.65 -2.00 7.17
C THR A 10 27.38 -1.84 6.35
N PHE A 11 27.58 -1.87 5.04
CA PHE A 11 26.55 -1.91 4.02
C PHE A 11 25.83 -3.26 4.14
N PHE A 12 24.69 -3.27 4.84
CA PHE A 12 23.83 -4.45 4.93
C PHE A 12 23.11 -4.60 3.59
N ILE A 13 23.69 -5.38 2.67
CA ILE A 13 23.02 -5.76 1.43
C ILE A 13 21.91 -6.74 1.82
N LEU A 14 20.70 -6.21 1.91
CA LEU A 14 19.49 -7.01 2.04
C LEU A 14 19.33 -7.82 0.75
N LEU A 15 19.61 -9.12 0.81
CA LEU A 15 19.26 -10.07 -0.24
C LEU A 15 17.73 -10.10 -0.36
N ILE A 16 17.21 -9.39 -1.35
CA ILE A 16 15.80 -9.48 -1.73
C ILE A 16 15.68 -10.76 -2.57
N ALA A 17 14.99 -11.76 -2.05
CA ALA A 17 14.50 -12.87 -2.84
C ALA A 17 13.61 -12.28 -3.95
N CYS A 18 14.12 -12.29 -5.18
CA CYS A 18 13.40 -11.81 -6.35
C CYS A 18 12.32 -12.85 -6.68
N ASN A 19 11.12 -12.64 -6.17
CA ASN A 19 9.94 -13.35 -6.67
C ASN A 19 9.64 -12.82 -8.07
N ASN A 20 9.40 -13.73 -9.01
CA ASN A 20 9.24 -13.50 -10.45
C ASN A 20 8.01 -12.66 -10.85
N SER A 21 7.38 -11.95 -9.91
CA SER A 21 6.14 -11.19 -10.12
C SER A 21 6.39 -9.74 -10.56
N GLY A 22 7.64 -9.27 -10.61
CA GLY A 22 7.96 -7.86 -10.88
C GLY A 22 7.65 -6.91 -9.72
N TYR A 23 7.14 -7.43 -8.61
CA TYR A 23 6.79 -6.69 -7.40
C TYR A 23 7.72 -7.06 -6.24
N GLN A 24 8.26 -6.05 -5.58
CA GLN A 24 9.07 -6.17 -4.37
C GLN A 24 8.19 -5.96 -3.14
N PHE A 25 8.20 -6.91 -2.22
CA PHE A 25 7.54 -6.78 -0.92
C PHE A 25 8.22 -5.69 -0.07
N ILE A 26 7.41 -4.82 0.54
CA ILE A 26 7.86 -3.79 1.48
C ILE A 26 7.50 -4.20 2.91
N ARG A 27 6.20 -4.31 3.21
CA ARG A 27 5.62 -4.70 4.51
C ARG A 27 4.10 -4.78 4.40
N ASP A 28 3.42 -5.48 5.32
CA ASP A 28 1.97 -5.37 5.53
C ASP A 28 1.14 -5.38 4.22
N ASN A 29 1.41 -6.36 3.35
CA ASN A 29 0.83 -6.50 2.02
C ASN A 29 1.07 -5.34 1.03
N LEU A 30 1.91 -4.36 1.37
CA LEU A 30 2.38 -3.30 0.48
C LEU A 30 3.61 -3.76 -0.32
N TYR A 31 3.55 -3.54 -1.62
CA TYR A 31 4.58 -3.89 -2.59
C TYR A 31 4.90 -2.69 -3.48
N ALA A 32 6.08 -2.70 -4.08
CA ALA A 32 6.48 -1.75 -5.12
C ALA A 32 6.88 -2.46 -6.42
N ASP A 33 6.61 -1.84 -7.56
CA ASP A 33 7.20 -2.25 -8.84
C ASP A 33 8.58 -1.59 -9.07
N ALA A 34 9.21 -1.90 -10.20
CA ALA A 34 10.50 -1.31 -10.60
C ALA A 34 10.46 0.22 -10.83
N ASN A 35 9.27 0.81 -11.00
CA ASN A 35 9.07 2.24 -11.19
C ASN A 35 8.78 2.96 -9.86
N GLY A 36 8.68 2.24 -8.75
CA GLY A 36 8.29 2.78 -7.45
C GLY A 36 6.79 3.01 -7.29
N ASN A 37 5.95 2.47 -8.17
CA ASN A 37 4.49 2.46 -7.96
C ASN A 37 4.16 1.51 -6.81
N LEU A 38 3.17 1.86 -5.99
CA LEU A 38 2.77 1.09 -4.82
C LEU A 38 1.49 0.29 -5.07
N TYR A 39 1.44 -0.89 -4.47
CA TYR A 39 0.33 -1.83 -4.60
C TYR A 39 0.03 -2.47 -3.26
N LEU A 40 -1.25 -2.60 -2.91
CA LEU A 40 -1.71 -3.53 -1.90
C LEU A 40 -2.09 -4.85 -2.56
N LYS A 41 -1.50 -5.93 -2.05
CA LYS A 41 -1.81 -7.29 -2.49
C LYS A 41 -3.10 -7.78 -1.85
N SER A 42 -4.05 -8.22 -2.68
CA SER A 42 -5.33 -8.82 -2.28
C SER A 42 -5.54 -10.14 -3.03
N LEU A 43 -6.59 -10.88 -2.67
CA LEU A 43 -7.03 -12.08 -3.37
C LEU A 43 -8.32 -11.79 -4.13
N ASN A 44 -8.35 -12.11 -5.43
CA ASN A 44 -9.60 -12.24 -6.16
C ASN A 44 -10.35 -13.46 -5.64
N ASN A 45 -11.63 -13.27 -5.34
CA ASN A 45 -12.57 -14.31 -4.92
C ASN A 45 -13.83 -14.34 -5.81
N GLU A 46 -13.80 -13.78 -7.03
CA GLU A 46 -14.89 -13.86 -8.01
C GLU A 46 -15.10 -15.30 -8.46
N ASP A 47 -14.01 -16.03 -8.67
CA ASP A 47 -14.03 -17.45 -8.98
C ASP A 47 -13.58 -18.25 -7.75
N VAL A 48 -14.54 -18.87 -7.06
CA VAL A 48 -14.30 -19.67 -5.84
C VAL A 48 -13.34 -20.84 -6.12
N GLU A 49 -13.28 -21.30 -7.37
CA GLU A 49 -12.41 -22.41 -7.77
C GLU A 49 -11.02 -21.94 -8.23
N ASN A 50 -10.86 -20.66 -8.58
CA ASN A 50 -9.61 -20.10 -9.10
C ASN A 50 -9.30 -18.73 -8.46
N THR A 51 -8.87 -18.74 -7.21
CA THR A 51 -8.36 -17.54 -6.55
C THR A 51 -6.97 -17.18 -7.06
N TYR A 52 -6.73 -15.89 -7.26
CA TYR A 52 -5.43 -15.37 -7.69
C TYR A 52 -5.15 -14.01 -7.08
N ASP A 53 -3.87 -13.62 -7.08
CA ASP A 53 -3.43 -12.36 -6.52
C ASP A 53 -3.88 -11.18 -7.37
N ILE A 54 -4.46 -10.16 -6.71
CA ILE A 54 -4.75 -8.85 -7.29
C ILE A 54 -3.86 -7.79 -6.65
N TRP A 55 -3.43 -6.84 -7.47
CA TRP A 55 -2.57 -5.73 -7.08
C TRP A 55 -3.35 -4.42 -7.15
N ILE A 56 -3.88 -3.99 -6.02
CA ILE A 56 -4.68 -2.77 -5.92
C ILE A 56 -3.75 -1.57 -5.81
N LYS A 57 -3.80 -0.65 -6.77
CA LYS A 57 -2.96 0.55 -6.81
C LYS A 57 -3.72 1.85 -6.56
N GLU A 58 -5.03 1.84 -6.76
CA GLU A 58 -5.89 3.02 -6.69
C GLU A 58 -6.60 3.10 -5.34
N VAL A 59 -6.77 4.33 -4.87
CA VAL A 59 -7.42 4.64 -3.60
C VAL A 59 -8.50 5.69 -3.83
N PHE A 60 -9.67 5.42 -3.26
CA PHE A 60 -10.81 6.32 -3.26
C PHE A 60 -10.80 7.12 -1.97
N CYS A 61 -10.76 8.45 -2.04
CA CYS A 61 -10.86 9.24 -0.82
C CYS A 61 -12.27 9.73 -0.55
N ASP A 62 -12.96 9.09 0.39
CA ASP A 62 -14.33 9.44 0.78
C ASP A 62 -14.42 10.76 1.57
N THR A 63 -13.28 11.26 2.07
CA THR A 63 -13.20 12.52 2.85
C THR A 63 -12.33 13.60 2.20
N CYS A 64 -11.60 13.28 1.13
CA CYS A 64 -10.78 14.22 0.35
C CYS A 64 -11.56 14.81 -0.82
N PHE A 65 -12.88 14.68 -0.82
CA PHE A 65 -13.76 15.42 -1.72
C PHE A 65 -13.63 16.92 -1.44
N VAL A 66 -12.55 17.51 -1.93
CA VAL A 66 -12.54 18.93 -2.27
C VAL A 66 -13.49 19.04 -3.45
N TYR A 67 -14.71 19.51 -3.19
CA TYR A 67 -15.62 19.97 -4.23
C TYR A 67 -14.87 20.97 -5.12
N LYS A 68 -14.35 20.51 -6.26
CA LYS A 68 -14.03 21.39 -7.38
C LYS A 68 -15.33 21.61 -8.15
N GLU A 69 -15.61 22.86 -8.52
CA GLU A 69 -16.89 23.31 -9.11
C GLU A 69 -17.36 22.52 -10.36
N ASN A 70 -16.52 21.68 -10.97
CA ASN A 70 -16.76 21.08 -12.29
C ASN A 70 -16.61 19.55 -12.39
N GLY A 71 -16.91 18.79 -11.33
CA GLY A 71 -17.02 17.33 -11.42
C GLY A 71 -15.71 16.56 -11.18
N ILE A 72 -15.87 15.25 -10.96
CA ILE A 72 -14.98 14.32 -10.26
C ILE A 72 -13.57 14.23 -10.86
N ASP A 73 -12.55 14.28 -10.00
CA ASP A 73 -11.34 13.45 -10.10
C ASP A 73 -10.95 13.02 -8.68
N SER A 74 -11.61 11.97 -8.17
CA SER A 74 -11.57 11.52 -6.77
C SER A 74 -10.76 10.23 -6.53
N ILE A 75 -9.96 9.83 -7.52
CA ILE A 75 -9.14 8.61 -7.51
C ILE A 75 -7.66 9.03 -7.51
N THR A 76 -6.86 8.51 -6.58
CA THR A 76 -5.40 8.74 -6.51
C THR A 76 -4.67 7.41 -6.41
N GLU A 77 -3.36 7.39 -6.69
CA GLU A 77 -2.55 6.17 -6.55
C GLU A 77 -1.92 6.10 -5.15
N LEU A 78 -1.76 4.88 -4.62
CA LEU A 78 -1.14 4.65 -3.30
C LEU A 78 0.21 5.35 -3.15
N LYS A 79 1.03 5.36 -4.21
CA LYS A 79 2.36 5.96 -4.22
C LYS A 79 2.36 7.48 -3.94
N ASP A 80 1.25 8.15 -4.22
CA ASP A 80 1.14 9.60 -4.10
C ASP A 80 0.74 10.04 -2.68
N ILE A 81 0.24 9.11 -1.85
CA ILE A 81 -0.32 9.42 -0.52
C ILE A 81 0.26 8.59 0.62
N VAL A 82 0.80 7.39 0.37
CA VAL A 82 1.30 6.49 1.41
C VAL A 82 2.68 6.91 1.89
N ASP A 83 2.80 7.20 3.19
CA ASP A 83 4.10 7.27 3.85
C ASP A 83 4.60 5.86 4.17
N ILE A 84 5.35 5.30 3.23
CA ILE A 84 5.96 3.97 3.30
C ILE A 84 6.72 3.73 4.62
N LYS A 85 7.34 4.76 5.20
CA LYS A 85 8.15 4.60 6.42
C LYS A 85 7.28 4.24 7.63
N THR A 86 6.11 4.85 7.70
CA THR A 86 5.17 4.71 8.82
C THR A 86 3.97 3.81 8.52
N PHE A 87 3.86 3.33 7.28
CA PHE A 87 2.83 2.38 6.90
C PHE A 87 2.89 1.11 7.75
N HIS A 88 1.72 0.66 8.22
CA HIS A 88 1.54 -0.57 8.98
C HIS A 88 0.11 -1.11 8.81
N PHE A 89 -0.05 -2.42 9.04
CA PHE A 89 -1.34 -2.99 9.35
C PHE A 89 -1.80 -2.52 10.75
N ASP A 90 -3.04 -2.05 10.84
CA ASP A 90 -3.61 -1.49 12.07
C ASP A 90 -4.58 -2.47 12.74
N SER A 91 -5.64 -2.87 12.03
CA SER A 91 -6.69 -3.74 12.57
C SER A 91 -7.56 -4.35 11.48
N ILE A 92 -8.44 -5.29 11.86
CA ILE A 92 -9.56 -5.74 11.03
C ILE A 92 -10.84 -5.40 11.79
N ASP A 93 -11.77 -4.71 11.13
CA ASP A 93 -13.13 -4.57 11.65
C ASP A 93 -13.85 -5.91 11.48
N GLU A 94 -14.01 -6.66 12.58
CA GLU A 94 -14.60 -8.00 12.58
C GLU A 94 -16.08 -8.00 12.13
N ILE A 95 -16.78 -6.87 12.25
CA ILE A 95 -18.19 -6.77 11.85
C ILE A 95 -18.30 -6.65 10.33
N THR A 96 -17.45 -5.82 9.73
CA THR A 96 -17.52 -5.50 8.29
C THR A 96 -16.52 -6.29 7.44
N GLY A 97 -15.56 -6.96 8.07
CA GLY A 97 -14.44 -7.63 7.41
C GLY A 97 -13.43 -6.67 6.77
N VAL A 98 -13.50 -5.37 7.07
CA VAL A 98 -12.62 -4.36 6.49
C VAL A 98 -11.24 -4.46 7.12
N THR A 99 -10.21 -4.63 6.30
CA THR A 99 -8.81 -4.56 6.74
C THR A 99 -8.39 -3.10 6.78
N ILE A 100 -7.88 -2.65 7.92
CA ILE A 100 -7.45 -1.27 8.13
C ILE A 100 -5.92 -1.27 8.17
N TYR A 101 -5.35 -0.54 7.22
CA TYR A 101 -3.95 -0.15 7.26
C TYR A 101 -3.84 1.32 7.67
N ALA A 102 -2.67 1.75 8.10
CA ALA A 102 -2.46 3.13 8.45
C ALA A 102 -1.02 3.58 8.27
N ASP A 103 -0.86 4.90 8.15
CA ASP A 103 0.41 5.57 8.30
C ASP A 103 0.27 6.76 9.28
N LYS A 104 1.27 7.66 9.31
CA LYS A 104 1.24 8.82 10.20
C LYS A 104 0.14 9.85 9.87
N ASN A 105 -0.42 9.82 8.66
CA ASN A 105 -1.33 10.83 8.12
C ASN A 105 -2.76 10.27 7.89
N TYR A 106 -2.86 8.98 7.54
CA TYR A 106 -4.09 8.40 7.00
C TYR A 106 -4.37 6.98 7.52
N SER A 107 -5.65 6.63 7.49
CA SER A 107 -6.15 5.24 7.56
C SER A 107 -6.61 4.81 6.17
N TYR A 108 -6.32 3.56 5.80
CA TYR A 108 -6.69 2.95 4.52
C TYR A 108 -7.58 1.74 4.80
N LEU A 109 -8.87 1.88 4.47
CA LEU A 109 -9.91 0.90 4.70
C LEU A 109 -10.04 0.04 3.44
N HIS A 110 -9.48 -1.15 3.47
CA HIS A 110 -9.59 -2.15 2.41
C HIS A 110 -10.80 -3.04 2.66
N LYS A 111 -11.87 -2.80 1.89
CA LYS A 111 -13.07 -3.64 1.90
C LYS A 111 -12.88 -4.78 0.92
N TRP A 112 -12.90 -6.01 1.43
CA TRP A 112 -12.78 -7.21 0.63
C TRP A 112 -14.07 -7.40 -0.18
N MET A 113 -13.90 -7.58 -1.48
CA MET A 113 -14.98 -7.87 -2.43
C MET A 113 -14.52 -9.01 -3.34
N ALA A 114 -15.45 -9.53 -4.14
CA ALA A 114 -15.15 -10.62 -5.06
C ALA A 114 -13.99 -10.25 -6.01
N ASP A 115 -14.00 -9.03 -6.55
CA ASP A 115 -13.02 -8.48 -7.49
C ASP A 115 -11.66 -8.07 -6.88
N GLY A 116 -11.36 -8.50 -5.65
CA GLY A 116 -10.15 -8.09 -4.91
C GLY A 116 -10.36 -6.90 -3.98
N GLY A 117 -11.48 -6.20 -4.09
CA GLY A 117 -11.88 -5.17 -3.13
C GLY A 117 -11.52 -3.74 -3.51
N THR A 118 -11.94 -2.81 -2.67
CA THR A 118 -11.68 -1.37 -2.82
C THR A 118 -10.96 -0.83 -1.60
N ILE A 119 -10.16 0.21 -1.80
CA ILE A 119 -9.45 0.89 -0.72
C ILE A 119 -10.01 2.30 -0.60
N VAL A 120 -10.50 2.63 0.59
CA VAL A 120 -10.95 3.98 0.95
C VAL A 120 -9.91 4.62 1.86
N VAL A 121 -9.57 5.88 1.65
CA VAL A 121 -8.67 6.63 2.55
C VAL A 121 -9.41 7.67 3.39
N MET A 122 -9.03 7.73 4.66
CA MET A 122 -9.55 8.66 5.67
C MET A 122 -8.39 9.36 6.38
N LYS A 123 -8.53 10.67 6.59
CA LYS A 123 -7.54 11.44 7.33
C LYS A 123 -7.57 11.11 8.82
N ARG A 124 -6.40 10.94 9.43
CA ARG A 124 -6.24 10.80 10.89
C ARG A 124 -6.11 12.15 11.59
#